data_AF-T1AI93-F1
#
_entry.id   AF-T1AI93-F1
#
_cell.length_a   1.000
_cell.length_b   1.000
_cell.length_c   1.000
_cell.angle_alpha   90.00
_cell.angle_beta   90.00
_cell.angle_gamma   90.00
#
_symmetry.space_group_name_H-M   'P 1'
#
loop_
_entity.id
_entity.type
_entity.pdbx_description
1 polymer ?
#
loop_
_entity_poly.entity_id
_entity_poly.type
_entity_poly.pdbx_seq_one_letter_code
_entity_poly.pdbx_strand_id
1 'polypeptide(L)'
;MGQGVETQDIFEVETERCVLWPFHNRLYDLLSEMECGDLIESIRTHGQMVPVIGRRRHTEERADIEVVSGARRLWVARYLKLRIRIEIRALTDEEAFVVSEDSNRYSDISPFERAREYQRALEAVFDGNQARMAARINLSP
;
A
#
# COMPACT_ATOMS: atom_id res chain seq x y z
N MET A 1 21.88 11.00 22.37
CA MET A 1 22.21 10.27 21.14
C MET A 1 21.03 10.47 20.20
N GLY A 2 21.17 11.38 19.24
CA GLY A 2 20.07 11.69 18.31
C GLY A 2 19.84 10.51 17.39
N GLN A 3 18.64 9.96 17.38
CA GLN A 3 18.24 8.99 16.38
C GLN A 3 18.23 9.72 15.02
N GLY A 4 19.07 9.26 14.11
CA GLY A 4 19.07 9.75 12.74
C GLY A 4 17.70 9.47 12.14
N VAL A 5 17.00 10.51 11.70
CA VAL A 5 15.84 10.36 10.84
C VAL A 5 16.37 9.79 9.54
N GLU A 6 16.17 8.49 9.31
CA GLU A 6 16.37 7.88 7.99
C GLU A 6 15.66 8.77 6.98
N THR A 7 16.39 9.25 5.99
CA THR A 7 15.86 10.15 4.98
C THR A 7 14.87 9.33 4.15
N GLN A 8 13.58 9.48 4.45
CA GLN A 8 12.52 8.86 3.67
C GLN A 8 12.55 9.49 2.28
N ASP A 9 12.94 8.70 1.29
CA ASP A 9 12.98 9.14 -0.10
C ASP A 9 11.54 9.26 -0.64
N ILE A 10 10.97 10.46 -0.45
CA ILE A 10 9.64 10.82 -0.94
C ILE A 10 9.79 11.48 -2.31
N PHE A 11 9.17 10.86 -3.32
CA PHE A 11 9.12 11.34 -4.69
C PHE A 11 7.71 11.70 -5.10
N GLU A 12 7.58 12.57 -6.10
CA GLU A 12 6.34 12.77 -6.81
C GLU A 12 6.43 12.11 -8.19
N VAL A 13 5.52 11.20 -8.51
CA VAL A 13 5.58 10.36 -9.73
C VAL A 13 4.26 10.35 -10.50
N GLU A 14 4.33 10.07 -11.80
CA GLU A 14 3.15 9.80 -12.63
C GLU A 14 2.45 8.51 -12.17
N THR A 15 1.12 8.50 -12.11
CA THR A 15 0.35 7.36 -11.56
C THR A 15 0.43 6.10 -12.42
N GLU A 16 0.84 6.22 -13.69
CA GLU A 16 1.08 5.12 -14.62
C GLU A 16 2.37 4.35 -14.30
N ARG A 17 3.27 4.94 -13.50
CA ARG A 17 4.44 4.22 -13.00
C ARG A 17 4.11 3.28 -11.84
N CYS A 18 2.93 3.46 -11.23
CA CYS A 18 2.50 2.73 -10.07
C CYS A 18 1.61 1.55 -10.46
N VAL A 19 1.87 0.39 -9.88
CA VAL A 19 0.95 -0.76 -9.83
C VAL A 19 0.67 -1.09 -8.38
N LEU A 20 -0.51 -1.65 -8.09
CA LEU A 20 -0.80 -2.13 -6.74
C LEU A 20 -0.05 -3.42 -6.50
N TRP A 21 0.49 -3.58 -5.30
CA TRP A 21 1.02 -4.85 -4.84
C TRP A 21 -0.08 -5.93 -4.90
N PRO A 22 0.08 -7.07 -5.59
CA PRO A 22 -1.01 -8.01 -5.87
C PRO A 22 -1.76 -8.59 -4.64
N PHE A 23 -1.13 -8.50 -3.47
CA PHE A 23 -1.66 -8.96 -2.18
C PHE A 23 -2.21 -7.83 -1.32
N HIS A 24 -2.44 -6.65 -1.91
CA HIS A 24 -3.17 -5.58 -1.25
C HIS A 24 -4.61 -6.01 -0.95
N ASN A 25 -5.15 -5.42 0.10
CA ASN A 25 -6.37 -5.81 0.81
C ASN A 25 -7.62 -5.02 0.39
N ARG A 26 -7.54 -4.27 -0.71
CA ARG A 26 -8.63 -3.40 -1.14
C ARG A 26 -9.28 -3.97 -2.38
N LEU A 27 -10.60 -4.13 -2.36
CA LEU A 27 -11.39 -4.38 -3.56
C LEU A 27 -11.36 -3.12 -4.43
N TYR A 28 -10.31 -2.96 -5.23
CA TYR A 28 -10.03 -1.74 -5.98
C TYR A 28 -11.14 -1.40 -6.98
N ASP A 29 -11.76 -2.44 -7.55
CA ASP A 29 -12.86 -2.31 -8.52
C ASP A 29 -14.16 -1.77 -7.89
N LEU A 30 -14.27 -1.77 -6.55
CA LEU A 30 -15.41 -1.20 -5.83
C LEU A 30 -15.17 0.26 -5.44
N LEU A 31 -13.97 0.81 -5.67
CA LEU A 31 -13.72 2.22 -5.43
C LEU A 31 -14.42 3.08 -6.48
N SER A 32 -15.09 4.13 -6.00
CA SER A 32 -15.82 5.08 -6.83
C SER A 32 -15.62 6.50 -6.31
N GLU A 33 -16.08 7.48 -7.09
CA GLU A 33 -16.11 8.88 -6.67
C GLU A 33 -16.92 9.04 -5.37
N MET A 34 -18.03 8.31 -5.23
CA MET A 34 -18.86 8.34 -4.04
C MET A 34 -18.11 7.79 -2.81
N GLU A 35 -17.49 6.62 -2.93
CA GLU A 35 -16.73 5.97 -1.84
C GLU A 35 -15.45 6.74 -1.45
N CYS A 36 -14.93 7.56 -2.36
CA CYS A 36 -13.72 8.35 -2.15
C CYS A 36 -13.98 9.85 -2.02
N GLY A 37 -15.24 10.29 -1.91
CA GLY A 37 -15.64 11.70 -1.96
C GLY A 37 -14.86 12.58 -0.99
N ASP A 38 -14.82 12.21 0.29
CA ASP A 38 -14.08 12.97 1.31
C ASP A 38 -12.58 13.07 1.01
N LEU A 39 -11.98 11.98 0.49
CA LEU A 39 -10.57 11.95 0.14
C LEU A 39 -10.28 12.77 -1.12
N ILE A 40 -11.20 12.77 -2.08
CA ILE A 40 -11.15 13.61 -3.28
C ILE A 40 -11.14 15.08 -2.89
N GLU A 41 -12.10 15.50 -2.06
CA GLU A 41 -12.21 16.90 -1.63
C GLU A 41 -11.01 17.33 -0.78
N SER A 42 -10.54 16.45 0.11
CA SER A 42 -9.32 16.68 0.88
C SER A 42 -8.10 16.88 -0.03
N ILE A 43 -7.91 16.03 -1.04
CA ILE A 43 -6.77 16.12 -1.97
C ILE A 43 -6.88 17.33 -2.90
N ARG A 44 -8.09 17.71 -3.34
CA ARG A 44 -8.30 18.94 -4.11
C ARG A 44 -7.95 20.19 -3.31
N THR A 45 -8.30 20.21 -2.03
CA THR A 45 -8.14 21.39 -1.17
C THR A 45 -6.72 21.54 -0.62
N HIS A 46 -6.11 20.42 -0.19
CA HIS A 46 -4.85 20.42 0.55
C HIS A 46 -3.71 19.69 -0.16
N GLY A 47 -3.99 19.08 -1.31
CA GLY A 47 -3.06 18.16 -1.95
C GLY A 47 -2.92 16.84 -1.18
N GLN A 48 -1.98 16.01 -1.64
CA GLN A 48 -1.62 14.80 -0.92
C GLN A 48 -0.74 15.13 0.29
N MET A 49 -1.31 15.06 1.48
CA MET A 49 -0.55 15.28 2.73
C MET A 49 0.33 14.08 3.11
N VAL A 50 -0.23 12.87 3.02
CA VAL A 50 0.45 11.62 3.40
C VAL A 50 0.88 10.87 2.14
N PRO A 51 2.18 10.57 1.95
CA PRO A 51 2.64 9.79 0.81
C PRO A 51 2.07 8.36 0.85
N VAL A 52 1.95 7.72 -0.31
CA VAL A 52 1.75 6.27 -0.36
C VAL A 52 3.09 5.57 -0.08
N ILE A 53 3.06 4.33 0.39
CA ILE A 53 4.29 3.55 0.57
C ILE A 53 4.41 2.59 -0.61
N GLY A 54 5.58 2.57 -1.25
CA GLY A 54 5.88 1.61 -2.30
C GLY A 54 7.33 1.16 -2.32
N ARG A 55 7.61 0.26 -3.24
CA ARG A 55 8.95 -0.28 -3.51
C ARG A 55 9.20 -0.34 -5.01
N ARG A 56 10.47 -0.32 -5.40
CA ARG A 56 10.86 -0.50 -6.81
C ARG A 56 10.64 -1.94 -7.25
N ARG A 57 10.12 -2.12 -8.46
CA ARG A 57 10.10 -3.40 -9.17
C ARG A 57 11.33 -3.49 -10.06
N HIS A 58 11.95 -4.66 -10.13
CA HIS A 58 12.98 -4.94 -11.13
C HIS A 58 12.30 -5.33 -12.45
N THR A 59 11.82 -4.33 -13.19
CA THR A 59 11.14 -4.49 -14.48
C THR A 59 11.59 -3.41 -15.46
N GLU A 60 11.56 -3.72 -16.75
CA GLU A 60 11.78 -2.74 -17.84
C GLU A 60 10.49 -2.00 -18.22
N GLU A 61 9.35 -2.40 -17.65
CA GLU A 61 8.07 -1.73 -17.85
C GLU A 61 8.06 -0.32 -17.26
N ARG A 62 7.23 0.56 -17.85
CA ARG A 62 6.96 1.89 -17.29
C ARG A 62 6.40 1.83 -15.85
N ALA A 63 5.68 0.76 -15.53
CA ALA A 63 5.11 0.48 -14.22
C ALA A 63 6.16 -0.13 -13.26
N ASP A 64 7.17 0.67 -12.93
CA ASP A 64 8.35 0.26 -12.17
C ASP A 64 8.22 0.42 -10.65
N ILE A 65 7.06 0.88 -10.17
CA ILE A 65 6.80 1.08 -8.74
C ILE A 65 5.59 0.28 -8.29
N GLU A 66 5.78 -0.51 -7.24
CA GLU A 66 4.72 -1.25 -6.60
C GLU A 66 4.25 -0.54 -5.33
N VAL A 67 2.97 -0.19 -5.27
CA VAL A 67 2.33 0.48 -4.13
C VAL A 67 1.82 -0.58 -3.16
N VAL A 68 2.42 -0.59 -1.97
CA VAL A 68 2.16 -1.55 -0.89
C VAL A 68 1.06 -1.06 0.05
N SER A 69 1.02 0.26 0.31
CA SER A 69 -0.02 0.90 1.12
C SER A 69 -0.50 2.21 0.50
N GLY A 70 -1.80 2.51 0.69
CA GLY A 70 -2.42 3.73 0.20
C GLY A 70 -3.21 3.55 -1.11
N ALA A 71 -3.83 2.39 -1.33
CA ALA A 71 -4.57 2.08 -2.56
C ALA A 71 -5.66 3.10 -2.90
N ARG A 72 -6.44 3.57 -1.91
CA ARG A 72 -7.46 4.63 -2.12
C ARG A 72 -6.84 5.92 -2.62
N ARG A 73 -5.64 6.26 -2.15
CA ARG A 73 -4.95 7.49 -2.53
C ARG A 73 -4.41 7.42 -3.95
N LEU A 74 -3.91 6.26 -4.36
CA LEU A 74 -3.57 6.00 -5.75
C LEU A 74 -4.80 6.07 -6.67
N TRP A 75 -5.92 5.49 -6.24
CA TRP A 75 -7.18 5.58 -6.98
C TRP A 75 -7.62 7.02 -7.18
N VAL A 76 -7.64 7.83 -6.11
CA VAL A 76 -8.03 9.24 -6.19
C VAL A 76 -7.07 10.06 -7.05
N ALA A 77 -5.76 9.84 -6.94
CA ALA A 77 -4.79 10.52 -7.79
C ALA A 77 -5.03 10.22 -9.28
N ARG A 78 -5.32 8.96 -9.64
CA ARG A 78 -5.70 8.57 -11.00
C ARG A 78 -7.00 9.22 -11.46
N TYR A 79 -8.02 9.20 -10.61
CA TYR A 79 -9.32 9.82 -10.89
C TYR A 79 -9.18 11.32 -11.19
N LEU A 80 -8.39 12.02 -10.39
CA LEU A 80 -8.11 13.45 -10.53
C LEU A 80 -7.04 13.78 -11.57
N LYS A 81 -6.40 12.77 -12.18
CA LYS A 81 -5.28 12.93 -13.12
C LYS A 81 -4.11 13.72 -12.53
N LEU A 82 -3.80 13.45 -11.27
CA LEU A 82 -2.71 14.08 -10.52
C LEU A 82 -1.53 13.11 -10.41
N ARG A 83 -0.33 13.68 -10.26
CA ARG A 83 0.83 12.92 -9.78
C ARG A 83 0.64 12.53 -8.31
N ILE A 84 1.38 11.52 -7.87
CA ILE A 84 1.29 10.97 -6.52
C ILE A 84 2.62 11.09 -5.77
N ARG A 85 2.55 11.51 -4.50
CA ARG A 85 3.66 11.46 -3.55
C ARG A 85 3.81 10.04 -3.02
N ILE A 86 5.01 9.50 -3.12
CA ILE A 86 5.34 8.13 -2.76
C ILE A 86 6.64 8.10 -1.97
N GLU A 87 6.61 7.41 -0.84
CA GLU A 87 7.78 7.02 -0.06
C GLU A 87 8.28 5.66 -0.58
N ILE A 88 9.50 5.62 -1.10
CA ILE A 88 10.10 4.38 -1.61
C ILE A 88 10.91 3.72 -0.50
N ARG A 89 10.57 2.47 -0.20
CA ARG A 89 11.28 1.62 0.77
C ARG A 89 11.84 0.37 0.09
N ALA A 90 12.97 -0.12 0.59
CA ALA A 90 13.44 -1.46 0.27
C ALA A 90 12.67 -2.48 1.12
N LEU A 91 11.70 -3.17 0.51
CA LEU A 91 10.82 -4.10 1.22
C LEU A 91 10.84 -5.47 0.55
N THR A 92 11.10 -6.51 1.34
CA THR A 92 10.77 -7.91 1.00
C THR A 92 9.25 -8.10 0.93
N ASP A 93 8.78 -9.22 0.38
CA ASP A 93 7.34 -9.52 0.32
C ASP A 93 6.71 -9.63 1.72
N GLU A 94 7.44 -10.17 2.69
CA GLU A 94 6.98 -10.23 4.08
C GLU A 94 6.90 -8.86 4.74
N GLU A 95 7.86 -7.97 4.46
CA GLU A 95 7.82 -6.60 4.99
C GLU A 95 6.71 -5.80 4.30
N ALA A 96 6.50 -6.02 3.00
CA ALA A 96 5.37 -5.43 2.28
C ALA A 96 4.03 -5.89 2.88
N PHE A 97 3.91 -7.18 3.24
CA PHE A 97 2.76 -7.70 3.96
C PHE A 97 2.53 -6.99 5.29
N VAL A 98 3.56 -6.84 6.12
CA VAL A 98 3.45 -6.15 7.41
C VAL A 98 3.03 -4.68 7.23
N VAL A 99 3.64 -3.97 6.27
CA VAL A 99 3.27 -2.57 5.96
C VAL A 99 1.83 -2.46 5.49
N SER A 100 1.37 -3.39 4.64
CA SER A 100 0.00 -3.41 4.16
C SER A 100 -0.97 -3.68 5.32
N GLU A 101 -0.72 -4.71 6.13
CA GLU A 101 -1.56 -5.06 7.28
C GLU A 101 -1.67 -3.92 8.29
N ASP A 102 -0.56 -3.25 8.61
CA ASP A 102 -0.58 -2.17 9.57
C ASP A 102 -1.47 -1.00 9.13
N SER A 103 -1.39 -0.65 7.83
CA SER A 103 -2.26 0.40 7.27
C SER A 103 -3.75 0.03 7.25
N ASN A 104 -4.07 -1.25 7.40
CA ASN A 104 -5.43 -1.80 7.29
C ASN A 104 -5.96 -2.42 8.58
N ARG A 105 -5.20 -2.29 9.67
CA ARG A 105 -5.55 -2.82 11.00
C ARG A 105 -6.90 -2.30 11.50
N TYR A 106 -7.18 -1.03 11.22
CA TYR A 106 -8.41 -0.33 11.64
C TYR A 106 -9.40 -0.10 10.49
N SER A 107 -9.21 -0.77 9.35
CA SER A 107 -10.17 -0.71 8.26
C SER A 107 -11.38 -1.61 8.52
N ASP A 108 -12.53 -1.24 7.94
CA ASP A 108 -13.81 -1.97 8.04
C ASP A 108 -13.85 -3.29 7.24
N ILE A 109 -12.76 -4.05 7.25
CA ILE A 109 -12.62 -5.32 6.54
C ILE A 109 -13.17 -6.43 7.42
N SER A 110 -14.10 -7.22 6.90
CA SER A 110 -14.73 -8.29 7.67
C SER A 110 -13.72 -9.41 8.01
N PRO A 111 -13.96 -10.19 9.08
CA PRO A 111 -13.10 -11.33 9.42
C PRO A 111 -12.96 -12.35 8.28
N PHE A 112 -14.00 -12.52 7.46
CA PHE A 112 -13.98 -13.43 6.32
C PHE A 112 -13.07 -12.92 5.19
N GLU A 113 -13.17 -11.62 4.84
CA GLU A 113 -12.29 -11.01 3.84
C GLU A 113 -10.83 -11.09 4.29
N ARG A 114 -10.56 -10.74 5.55
CA ARG A 114 -9.22 -10.84 6.15
C ARG A 114 -8.68 -12.27 6.12
N ALA A 115 -9.50 -13.27 6.46
CA ALA A 115 -9.08 -14.68 6.41
C ALA A 115 -8.70 -15.12 4.99
N ARG A 116 -9.48 -14.70 3.98
CA ARG A 116 -9.19 -14.99 2.57
C ARG A 116 -7.91 -14.30 2.09
N GLU A 117 -7.66 -13.07 2.53
CA GLU A 117 -6.41 -12.36 2.29
C GLU A 117 -5.22 -13.10 2.92
N TYR A 118 -5.37 -13.50 4.19
CA TYR A 118 -4.32 -14.23 4.89
C TYR A 118 -4.01 -15.56 4.22
N GLN A 119 -5.02 -16.28 3.73
CA GLN A 119 -4.80 -17.51 2.98
C GLN A 119 -3.97 -17.28 1.71
N ARG A 120 -4.29 -16.22 0.94
CA ARG A 120 -3.52 -15.87 -0.28
C ARG A 120 -2.08 -15.48 0.06
N ALA A 121 -1.89 -14.65 1.09
CA ALA A 121 -0.56 -14.24 1.53
C ALA A 121 0.25 -15.42 2.09
N LEU A 122 -0.39 -16.33 2.83
CA LEU A 122 0.24 -17.53 3.37
C LEU A 122 0.91 -18.35 2.26
N GLU A 123 0.20 -18.58 1.15
CA GLU A 123 0.73 -19.34 0.02
C GLU A 123 1.82 -18.56 -0.73
N ALA A 124 1.59 -17.28 -1.02
CA ALA A 124 2.45 -16.53 -1.95
C ALA A 124 3.64 -15.82 -1.29
N VAL A 125 3.55 -15.48 -0.01
CA VAL A 125 4.55 -14.69 0.72
C VAL A 125 5.28 -15.54 1.78
N PHE A 126 4.61 -16.56 2.31
CA PHE A 126 5.12 -17.35 3.44
C PHE A 126 5.35 -18.83 3.13
N ASP A 127 5.21 -19.26 1.87
CA ASP A 127 5.38 -20.65 1.43
C ASP A 127 4.56 -21.67 2.23
N GLY A 128 3.34 -21.30 2.63
CA GLY A 128 2.46 -22.14 3.46
C GLY A 128 2.82 -22.17 4.96
N ASN A 129 3.86 -21.45 5.40
CA ASN A 129 4.31 -21.48 6.78
C ASN A 129 3.51 -20.52 7.69
N GLN A 130 2.48 -21.05 8.33
CA GLN A 130 1.59 -20.30 9.23
C GLN A 130 2.34 -19.69 10.42
N ALA A 131 3.33 -20.40 10.98
CA ALA A 131 4.09 -19.91 12.13
C ALA A 131 4.92 -18.67 11.78
N ARG A 132 5.54 -18.66 10.59
CA ARG A 132 6.30 -17.51 10.06
C ARG A 132 5.39 -16.30 9.84
N MET A 133 4.21 -16.52 9.24
CA MET A 133 3.22 -15.47 9.05
C MET A 133 2.72 -14.88 10.37
N ALA A 134 2.34 -15.73 11.32
CA ALA A 134 1.87 -15.29 12.64
C ALA A 134 2.94 -14.48 13.40
N ALA A 135 4.21 -14.86 13.29
CA ALA A 135 5.31 -14.10 13.86
C ALA A 135 5.38 -12.68 13.28
N ARG A 136 5.21 -12.51 11.96
CA ARG A 136 5.23 -11.18 11.32
C ARG A 136 4.06 -10.30 11.73
N ILE A 137 2.85 -10.85 11.82
CA ILE A 137 1.64 -10.08 12.22
C ILE A 137 1.78 -9.54 13.65
N ASN A 138 2.34 -10.33 14.56
CA ASN A 138 2.49 -9.97 15.98
C ASN A 138 3.68 -9.04 16.27
N LEU A 139 4.64 -8.90 15.34
CA LEU A 139 5.85 -8.10 15.50
C LEU A 139 5.72 -6.65 14.99
N SER A 140 4.50 -6.16 14.74
CA SER A 140 4.31 -4.75 14.35
C SER A 140 4.76 -3.83 15.51
N PRO A 141 5.65 -2.84 15.28
CA PRO A 141 6.12 -1.92 16.32
C PRO A 141 5.02 -1.06 16.94
#